data_AF-A0A494ZI56-F1
#
_entry.id   AF-A0A494ZI56-F1
#
_cell.length_a   1.000
_cell.length_b   1.000
_cell.length_c   1.000
_cell.angle_alpha   90.00
_cell.angle_beta   90.00
_cell.angle_gamma   90.00
#
_symmetry.space_group_name_H-M   'P 1'
#
loop_
_entity.id
_entity.type
_entity.pdbx_description
1 polymer ?
#
loop_
_entity_poly.entity_id
_entity_poly.type
_entity_poly.pdbx_seq_one_letter_code
_entity_poly.pdbx_strand_id
1 'polypeptide(L)'
;MKMGESPREVDKKPPDNNNQITQNIKDLLASREIENIFENSDFIYMLNQASGDRQILAKQLNISPTQLSYVTNSNEGEGLLFYGNVIIPFVDRFPKNSLYKIMTTRLEETSEAG
;
A
#
# COMPACT_ATOMS: atom_id res chain seq x y z
N MET A 1 11.43 38.81 -42.27
CA MET A 1 11.04 37.42 -42.00
C MET A 1 10.93 37.25 -40.49
N LYS A 2 9.73 36.97 -39.96
CA LYS A 2 9.55 36.70 -38.52
C LYS A 2 9.98 35.25 -38.26
N MET A 3 11.03 35.07 -37.46
CA MET A 3 11.42 33.78 -36.91
C MET A 3 10.35 33.36 -35.89
N GLY A 4 9.72 32.21 -36.11
CA GLY A 4 8.74 31.65 -35.19
C GLY A 4 9.40 31.22 -33.89
N GLU A 5 8.85 31.64 -32.75
CA GLU A 5 9.24 31.10 -31.45
C GLU A 5 8.91 29.60 -31.41
N SER A 6 9.89 28.79 -31.00
CA SER A 6 9.67 27.38 -30.68
C SER A 6 8.64 27.25 -29.56
N PRO A 7 7.67 26.32 -29.64
CA PRO A 7 6.73 26.09 -28.54
C PRO A 7 7.51 25.80 -27.27
N ARG A 8 7.26 26.56 -26.21
CA ARG A 8 7.84 26.31 -24.88
C ARG A 8 7.37 24.92 -24.46
N GLU A 9 8.30 24.02 -24.24
CA GLU A 9 8.05 22.72 -23.65
C GLU A 9 7.35 22.96 -22.30
N VAL A 10 6.08 22.55 -22.21
CA VAL A 10 5.30 22.69 -20.98
C VAL A 10 6.00 21.84 -19.93
N ASP A 11 6.57 22.49 -18.92
CA ASP A 11 7.25 21.85 -17.80
C ASP A 11 6.25 20.89 -17.14
N LYS A 12 6.31 19.60 -17.51
CA LYS A 12 5.45 18.59 -16.95
C LYS A 12 5.89 18.43 -15.51
N LYS A 13 5.06 18.90 -14.59
CA LYS A 13 5.24 18.68 -13.15
C LYS A 13 5.68 17.22 -12.94
N PRO A 14 6.77 16.97 -12.20
CA PRO A 14 7.19 15.60 -11.90
C PRO A 14 5.99 14.85 -11.32
N PRO A 15 5.84 13.55 -11.61
CA PRO A 15 4.75 12.77 -11.05
C PRO A 15 4.85 12.82 -9.52
N ASP A 16 3.91 13.52 -8.88
CA ASP A 16 3.81 13.54 -7.43
C ASP A 16 3.36 12.14 -6.97
N ASN A 17 4.24 11.37 -6.35
CA ASN A 17 3.93 10.08 -5.77
C ASN A 17 3.61 10.22 -4.28
N ASN A 18 2.32 10.24 -3.94
CA ASN A 18 1.89 10.26 -2.54
C ASN A 18 1.79 8.83 -1.98
N ASN A 19 2.74 8.45 -1.12
CA ASN A 19 2.75 7.14 -0.45
C ASN A 19 2.27 7.29 0.99
N GLN A 20 1.28 6.50 1.38
CA GLN A 20 0.76 6.45 2.74
C GLN A 20 0.81 5.04 3.31
N ILE A 21 1.13 4.92 4.60
CA ILE A 21 1.19 3.66 5.34
C ILE A 21 0.39 3.84 6.63
N THR A 22 -0.58 2.97 6.88
CA THR A 22 -1.37 2.96 8.12
C THR A 22 -1.60 1.54 8.60
N GLN A 23 -1.79 1.38 9.91
CA GLN A 23 -2.29 0.15 10.53
C GLN A 23 -3.77 0.26 10.94
N ASN A 24 -4.31 1.48 11.10
CA ASN A 24 -5.68 1.71 11.51
C ASN A 24 -6.46 2.37 10.37
N ILE A 25 -7.26 1.58 9.66
CA ILE A 25 -8.07 2.07 8.56
C ILE A 25 -9.27 2.90 9.02
N LYS A 26 -9.79 2.67 10.23
CA LYS A 26 -10.96 3.42 10.73
C LYS A 26 -10.63 4.88 10.97
N ASP A 27 -9.45 5.15 11.53
CA ASP A 27 -8.98 6.51 11.76
C ASP A 27 -8.69 7.21 10.43
N LEU A 28 -8.12 6.48 9.46
CA LEU A 28 -7.89 6.98 8.11
C LEU A 28 -9.20 7.42 7.44
N LEU A 29 -10.20 6.54 7.46
CA LEU A 29 -11.50 6.78 6.85
C LEU A 29 -12.41 7.72 7.66
N ALA A 30 -11.98 8.15 8.86
CA ALA A 30 -12.69 9.17 9.62
C ALA A 30 -12.44 10.59 9.08
N SER A 31 -11.32 10.81 8.38
CA SER A 31 -11.05 12.07 7.68
C SER A 31 -11.47 11.94 6.22
N ARG A 32 -12.35 12.85 5.80
CA ARG A 32 -12.81 12.91 4.41
C ARG A 32 -11.67 13.22 3.44
N GLU A 33 -10.71 14.03 3.85
CA GLU A 33 -9.54 14.37 3.05
C GLU A 33 -8.68 13.14 2.78
N ILE A 34 -8.44 12.31 3.80
CA ILE A 34 -7.60 11.12 3.67
C ILE A 34 -8.37 9.99 2.96
N GLU A 35 -9.67 9.84 3.24
CA GLU A 35 -10.56 8.94 2.50
C GLU A 35 -10.51 9.23 1.00
N ASN A 36 -10.60 10.50 0.60
CA ASN A 36 -10.46 10.88 -0.81
C ASN A 36 -9.11 10.47 -1.40
N ILE A 37 -8.01 10.54 -0.65
CA ILE A 37 -6.70 10.10 -1.17
C ILE A 37 -6.68 8.58 -1.35
N PHE A 38 -7.27 7.84 -0.41
CA PHE A 38 -7.40 6.41 -0.50
C PHE A 38 -8.24 5.97 -1.71
N GLU A 39 -9.38 6.62 -1.96
CA GLU A 39 -10.24 6.31 -3.12
C GLU A 39 -9.56 6.59 -4.47
N ASN A 40 -8.68 7.59 -4.53
CA ASN A 40 -7.92 7.92 -5.74
C ASN A 40 -6.62 7.09 -5.90
N SER A 41 -6.34 6.17 -4.97
CA SER A 41 -5.12 5.36 -5.03
C SER A 41 -5.29 4.16 -5.96
N ASP A 42 -4.67 4.23 -7.13
CA ASP A 42 -4.63 3.11 -8.09
C ASP A 42 -3.77 1.93 -7.62
N PHE A 43 -2.90 2.16 -6.63
CA PHE A 43 -2.02 1.14 -6.06
C PHE A 43 -2.23 1.03 -4.55
N ILE A 44 -2.61 -0.16 -4.08
CA ILE A 44 -2.75 -0.45 -2.66
C ILE A 44 -2.07 -1.78 -2.34
N TYR A 45 -1.21 -1.77 -1.32
CA TYR A 45 -0.56 -2.95 -0.80
C TYR A 45 -1.18 -3.33 0.55
N MET A 46 -2.14 -4.26 0.54
CA MET A 46 -2.92 -4.63 1.72
C MET A 46 -2.43 -5.95 2.32
N LEU A 47 -1.80 -5.88 3.48
CA LEU A 47 -1.45 -7.04 4.30
C LEU A 47 -2.65 -7.50 5.16
N ASN A 48 -2.48 -8.57 5.95
CA ASN A 48 -3.48 -9.05 6.89
C ASN A 48 -4.01 -7.93 7.81
N GLN A 49 -5.33 -7.90 8.01
CA GLN A 49 -6.04 -6.89 8.81
C GLN A 49 -6.88 -7.54 9.91
N ALA A 50 -7.14 -6.79 10.99
CA ALA A 50 -8.10 -7.21 12.01
C ALA A 50 -9.49 -7.45 11.39
N SER A 51 -10.26 -8.39 11.97
CA SER A 51 -11.53 -8.84 11.37
C SER A 51 -12.51 -7.70 11.03
N GLY A 52 -12.65 -6.72 11.94
CA GLY A 52 -13.52 -5.56 11.72
C GLY A 52 -13.03 -4.64 10.60
N ASP A 53 -11.72 -4.40 10.52
CA ASP A 53 -11.10 -3.50 9.55
C ASP A 53 -11.09 -4.12 8.15
N ARG A 54 -10.86 -5.44 8.10
CA ARG A 54 -10.94 -6.24 6.87
C ARG A 54 -12.31 -6.13 6.20
N GLN A 55 -13.40 -6.11 6.98
CA GLN A 55 -14.75 -5.96 6.41
C GLN A 55 -15.00 -4.56 5.85
N ILE A 56 -14.40 -3.53 6.46
CA ILE A 56 -14.49 -2.14 5.97
C ILE A 56 -13.76 -2.04 4.62
N LEU A 57 -12.51 -2.53 4.57
CA LEU A 57 -11.71 -2.56 3.36
C LEU A 57 -12.33 -3.41 2.25
N ALA A 58 -12.93 -4.56 2.59
CA ALA A 58 -13.62 -5.39 1.62
C ALA A 58 -14.76 -4.67 0.91
N LYS A 59 -15.51 -3.83 1.64
CA LYS A 59 -16.57 -3.01 1.06
C LYS A 59 -16.01 -1.88 0.20
N GLN A 60 -15.05 -1.13 0.73
CA GLN A 60 -14.48 0.03 0.03
C GLN A 60 -13.76 -0.36 -1.26
N LEU A 61 -13.00 -1.45 -1.24
CA LEU A 61 -12.22 -1.94 -2.39
C LEU A 61 -12.94 -3.00 -3.23
N ASN A 62 -14.24 -3.25 -2.96
CA ASN A 62 -15.05 -4.24 -3.66
C ASN A 62 -14.40 -5.64 -3.73
N ILE A 63 -13.79 -6.07 -2.63
CA ILE A 63 -13.08 -7.36 -2.53
C ILE A 63 -14.11 -8.49 -2.45
N SER A 64 -14.00 -9.48 -3.34
CA SER A 64 -14.85 -10.67 -3.28
C SER A 64 -14.55 -11.53 -2.04
N PRO A 65 -15.52 -12.30 -1.52
CA PRO A 65 -15.27 -13.21 -0.40
C PRO A 65 -14.12 -14.19 -0.64
N THR A 66 -13.93 -14.65 -1.88
CA THR A 66 -12.82 -15.52 -2.27
C THR A 66 -11.48 -14.81 -2.17
N GLN A 67 -11.36 -13.58 -2.70
CA GLN A 67 -10.14 -12.79 -2.56
C GLN A 67 -9.83 -12.47 -1.09
N LEU A 68 -10.86 -12.16 -0.30
CA LEU A 68 -10.70 -11.87 1.12
C LEU A 68 -10.15 -13.08 1.91
N SER A 69 -10.41 -14.30 1.45
CA SER A 69 -9.91 -15.51 2.08
C SER A 69 -8.38 -15.61 2.04
N TYR A 70 -7.72 -15.05 1.02
CA TYR A 70 -6.25 -15.01 0.90
C TYR A 70 -5.57 -14.13 1.96
N VAL A 71 -6.31 -13.23 2.61
CA VAL A 71 -5.81 -12.33 3.66
C VAL A 71 -6.48 -12.58 5.00
N THR A 72 -7.24 -13.67 5.12
CA THR A 72 -7.86 -14.07 6.37
C THR A 72 -6.95 -15.04 7.09
N ASN A 73 -6.36 -14.61 8.22
CA ASN A 73 -5.37 -15.39 8.97
C ASN A 73 -4.10 -15.71 8.14
N SER A 74 -3.72 -14.80 7.24
CA SER A 74 -2.51 -14.94 6.43
C SER A 74 -1.25 -14.63 7.24
N ASN A 75 -0.12 -15.19 6.80
CA ASN A 75 1.16 -15.02 7.50
C ASN A 75 1.77 -13.63 7.25
N GLU A 76 2.84 -13.32 7.98
CA GLU A 76 3.68 -12.14 7.70
C GLU A 76 4.11 -12.14 6.21
N GLY A 77 3.93 -11.00 5.55
CA GLY A 77 4.27 -10.83 4.13
C GLY A 77 3.22 -11.36 3.14
N GLU A 78 2.08 -11.87 3.59
CA GLU A 78 0.99 -12.32 2.71
C GLU A 78 -0.14 -11.27 2.64
N GLY A 79 -0.65 -11.00 1.44
CA GLY A 79 -1.56 -9.88 1.20
C GLY A 79 -2.30 -9.89 -0.14
N LEU A 80 -3.05 -8.81 -0.39
CA LEU A 80 -3.61 -8.46 -1.69
C LEU A 80 -2.94 -7.19 -2.21
N LEU A 81 -2.57 -7.22 -3.48
CA LEU A 81 -2.13 -6.06 -4.23
C LEU A 81 -3.25 -5.60 -5.15
N PHE A 82 -3.61 -4.32 -5.05
CA PHE A 82 -4.55 -3.66 -5.93
C PHE A 82 -3.75 -2.82 -6.93
N TYR A 83 -4.01 -3.02 -8.22
CA TYR A 83 -3.45 -2.21 -9.30
C TYR A 83 -4.53 -1.91 -10.32
N GLY A 84 -5.08 -0.69 -10.26
CA GLY A 84 -6.27 -0.30 -11.00
C GLY A 84 -7.45 -1.23 -10.68
N ASN A 85 -7.88 -2.02 -11.66
CA ASN A 85 -8.99 -2.97 -11.52
C ASN A 85 -8.54 -4.42 -11.21
N VAL A 86 -7.24 -4.67 -11.07
CA VAL A 86 -6.69 -6.01 -10.83
C VAL A 86 -6.38 -6.19 -9.35
N ILE A 87 -6.80 -7.32 -8.79
CA ILE A 87 -6.50 -7.73 -7.42
C ILE A 87 -5.66 -9.00 -7.49
N ILE A 88 -4.43 -8.95 -6.95
CA ILE A 88 -3.45 -10.03 -7.02
C ILE A 88 -3.10 -10.48 -5.60
N PRO A 89 -3.39 -11.73 -5.20
CA PRO A 89 -2.85 -12.28 -3.96
C PRO A 89 -1.33 -12.47 -4.10
N PHE A 90 -0.58 -12.09 -3.07
CA PHE A 90 0.88 -12.21 -3.07
C PHE A 90 1.41 -12.81 -1.77
N VAL A 91 2.64 -13.33 -1.87
CA VAL A 91 3.47 -13.78 -0.75
C VAL A 91 4.84 -13.13 -0.91
N ASP A 92 5.19 -12.24 0.01
CA ASP A 92 6.50 -11.62 0.10
C ASP A 92 7.29 -12.26 1.24
N ARG A 93 8.35 -12.99 0.87
CA ARG A 93 9.31 -13.57 1.82
C ARG A 93 10.58 -12.75 1.79
N PHE A 94 10.56 -11.63 2.51
CA PHE A 94 11.71 -10.75 2.55
C PHE A 94 12.96 -11.50 3.09
N PRO A 95 14.11 -11.42 2.39
CA PRO A 95 15.29 -12.18 2.77
C PRO A 95 15.88 -11.66 4.10
N LYS A 96 16.18 -12.56 5.04
CA LYS A 96 16.84 -12.23 6.32
C LYS A 96 18.35 -11.97 6.17
N ASN A 97 18.72 -11.09 5.25
CA ASN A 97 20.11 -10.70 4.96
C ASN A 97 20.54 -9.46 5.77
N SER A 98 21.68 -8.85 5.42
CA SER A 98 22.20 -7.65 6.09
C SER A 98 21.22 -6.48 6.08
N LEU A 99 20.39 -6.35 5.03
CA LEU A 99 19.38 -5.29 4.94
C LEU A 99 18.23 -5.53 5.93
N TYR A 100 17.79 -6.77 6.12
CA TYR A 100 16.78 -7.09 7.13
C TYR A 100 17.25 -6.70 8.55
N LYS A 101 18.52 -6.96 8.88
CA LYS A 101 19.09 -6.66 10.21
C LYS A 101 19.03 -5.18 10.58
N ILE A 102 19.14 -4.28 9.60
CA ILE A 102 19.09 -2.83 9.85
C ILE A 102 17.66 -2.27 9.80
N MET A 103 16.70 -3.00 9.22
CA MET A 103 15.32 -2.54 9.04
C MET A 103 14.33 -3.17 10.02
N THR A 104 14.65 -4.33 10.60
CA THR A 104 13.74 -5.03 11.49
C THR A 104 13.48 -4.23 12.77
N THR A 105 12.22 -4.16 13.16
CA THR A 105 11.75 -3.54 14.41
C THR A 105 11.39 -4.58 15.48
N ARG A 106 11.62 -5.87 15.19
CA ARG A 106 11.39 -6.98 16.11
C ARG A 106 12.52 -7.04 17.13
N LEU A 107 12.24 -6.57 18.35
CA LEU A 107 13.24 -6.46 19.42
C LEU A 107 13.90 -7.81 19.72
N GLU A 108 13.14 -8.90 19.64
CA GLU A 108 13.63 -10.26 19.84
C GLU A 108 14.64 -10.71 18.77
N GLU A 109 14.56 -10.19 17.55
CA GLU A 109 15.48 -10.52 16.45
C GLU A 109 16.70 -9.58 16.40
N THR A 110 16.61 -8.39 17.02
CA THR A 110 17.74 -7.46 17.18
C THR A 110 18.57 -7.73 18.43
N SER A 111 18.06 -8.57 19.34
CA SER A 111 18.71 -8.92 20.60
C SER A 111 19.68 -10.10 20.42
N GLU A 112 20.74 -9.90 19.64
CA GLU A 112 21.98 -10.69 19.66
C GLU A 112 23.13 -9.67 19.69
N ALA A 113 24.05 -9.58 20.65
CA ALA A 113 24.42 -10.40 21.79
C ALA A 113 25.02 -9.46 22.88
N GLY A 114 24.66 -9.69 24.14
CA GLY A 114 25.47 -9.34 25.29
C GLY A 114 26.20 -10.58 25.77
#